data_AF-A0A855F850-F1
#
_entry.id   AF-A0A855F850-F1
#
_cell.length_a   1.000
_cell.length_b   1.000
_cell.length_c   1.000
_cell.angle_alpha   90.00
_cell.angle_beta   90.00
_cell.angle_gamma   90.00
#
_symmetry.space_group_name_H-M   'P 1'
#
loop_
_entity.id
_entity.type
_entity.pdbx_description
1 polymer ?
#
loop_
_entity_poly.entity_id
_entity_poly.type
_entity_poly.pdbx_seq_one_letter_code
_entity_poly.pdbx_strand_id
1 'polypeptide(L)'
;MKMQWLSALVLGALSCAAFAEEAPADSNLIQQGEYLARAGDCVACHTNGKEGKPFAGGLAMETPIGTIYSTNITPDSAHGIGGYTFEEFDDAVRKGVRKDGSTLYPAMPYPSFARVSEADMRAMYAYFMHGVAPVAEANRDTDIPWPLSMRWPLAFWRGIFAPTPADFVANPQVDPVLERGRYLVEGLGHCGACHTPRSLTMQEKALSESEGDDYLAGSNAPIDGWVASSLRGENRDGLGTWSEAELAEFLKTGRNDKSVVFGGMSDVVEHSLQYLSDDDITAIARYLKSLPPRGGKQTPAPVEDSVAKDLWKGDDSKPGAALYVDNCAACHRTDGVGYKRAFPSLKGNPVVQTEDATSLIHIILTGSTTPAVKNAVSNLTMPSFGWRLDDQQVADVVNFIRTSWGNHASPVSASDVAKVRKDKSIVRDEKATGNVDISKLPVSGQ
;
A
#
# COMPACT_ATOMS: atom_id res chain seq x y z
N MET A 1 -44.89 41.79 -56.96
CA MET A 1 -44.60 41.08 -58.24
C MET A 1 -43.10 41.20 -58.50
N LYS A 2 -42.32 40.28 -57.91
CA LYS A 2 -41.60 39.17 -58.56
C LYS A 2 -40.52 39.64 -59.55
N MET A 3 -39.28 39.70 -59.07
CA MET A 3 -38.07 39.91 -59.86
C MET A 3 -37.19 38.66 -59.74
N GLN A 4 -36.74 38.19 -60.91
CA GLN A 4 -36.04 36.93 -61.17
C GLN A 4 -34.61 36.93 -60.65
N TRP A 5 -34.14 35.86 -60.00
CA TRP A 5 -32.74 35.43 -60.04
C TRP A 5 -32.68 33.90 -59.92
N LEU A 6 -32.23 33.24 -60.99
CA LEU A 6 -31.94 31.80 -61.06
C LEU A 6 -30.53 31.70 -61.67
N SER A 7 -29.54 31.45 -60.83
CA SER A 7 -28.19 31.07 -61.27
C SER A 7 -27.69 29.93 -60.41
N ALA A 8 -27.22 28.91 -61.11
CA ALA A 8 -26.87 27.58 -60.64
C ALA A 8 -25.44 27.49 -60.10
N LEU A 9 -25.27 26.53 -59.18
CA LEU A 9 -24.13 25.63 -58.98
C LEU A 9 -22.69 26.16 -59.08
N VAL A 10 -22.01 26.17 -57.92
CA VAL A 10 -20.64 25.63 -57.78
C VAL A 10 -20.60 24.74 -56.53
N LEU A 11 -20.37 23.45 -56.73
CA LEU A 11 -20.02 22.49 -55.68
C LEU A 11 -18.65 22.86 -55.09
N GLY A 12 -18.59 23.11 -53.79
CA GLY A 12 -17.36 23.14 -53.01
C GLY A 12 -17.42 22.08 -51.92
N ALA A 13 -16.84 20.91 -52.16
CA ALA A 13 -16.63 19.90 -51.14
C ALA A 13 -15.45 20.32 -50.25
N LEU A 14 -15.73 20.90 -49.09
CA LEU A 14 -14.76 20.96 -47.99
C LEU A 14 -14.83 19.65 -47.21
N SER A 15 -13.94 18.71 -47.56
CA SER A 15 -13.54 17.65 -46.64
C SER A 15 -12.71 18.27 -45.52
N CYS A 16 -13.30 18.45 -44.34
CA CYS A 16 -12.54 18.59 -43.11
C CYS A 16 -11.90 17.23 -42.79
N ALA A 17 -10.70 17.01 -43.29
CA ALA A 17 -9.83 15.97 -42.73
C ALA A 17 -9.47 16.41 -41.32
N ALA A 18 -10.04 15.74 -40.32
CA ALA A 18 -9.56 15.82 -38.95
C ALA A 18 -8.16 15.22 -38.94
N PHE A 19 -7.14 16.08 -38.85
CA PHE A 19 -5.79 15.65 -38.51
C PHE A 19 -5.83 15.25 -37.03
N ALA A 20 -5.76 13.95 -36.75
CA ALA A 20 -5.30 13.47 -35.46
C ALA A 20 -3.82 13.85 -35.37
N GLU A 21 -3.50 14.84 -34.55
CA GLU A 21 -2.13 15.26 -34.29
C GLU A 21 -1.47 14.16 -33.44
N GLU A 22 -0.71 13.30 -34.10
CA GLU A 22 0.08 12.24 -33.46
C GLU A 22 1.18 12.92 -32.64
N ALA A 23 1.12 12.79 -31.31
CA ALA A 23 2.10 13.39 -30.42
C ALA A 23 3.52 12.89 -30.77
N PRO A 24 4.57 13.74 -30.65
CA PRO A 24 5.94 13.34 -30.97
C PRO A 24 6.34 12.07 -30.19
N ALA A 25 7.10 11.17 -30.82
CA ALA A 25 7.53 9.90 -30.19
C ALA A 25 8.17 10.08 -28.81
N ASP A 26 8.91 11.17 -28.60
CA ASP A 26 9.52 11.53 -27.30
C ASP A 26 8.47 11.87 -26.22
N SER A 27 7.34 12.48 -26.62
CA SER A 27 6.23 12.78 -25.69
C SER A 27 5.53 11.51 -25.23
N ASN A 28 5.34 10.53 -26.11
CA ASN A 28 4.72 9.26 -25.75
C ASN A 28 5.61 8.46 -24.79
N LEU A 29 6.92 8.47 -25.01
CA LEU A 29 7.88 7.80 -24.13
C LEU A 29 7.90 8.43 -22.72
N ILE A 30 7.88 9.77 -22.63
CA ILE A 30 7.83 10.48 -21.35
C ILE A 30 6.50 10.20 -20.62
N GLN A 31 5.37 10.19 -21.31
CA GLN A 31 4.07 9.86 -20.71
C GLN A 31 4.02 8.41 -20.21
N GLN A 32 4.57 7.47 -20.98
CA GLN A 32 4.72 6.08 -20.53
C GLN A 32 5.62 6.01 -19.29
N GLY A 33 6.72 6.75 -19.28
CA GLY A 33 7.61 6.84 -18.11
C GLY A 33 6.93 7.41 -16.87
N GLU A 34 6.09 8.44 -17.02
CA GLU A 34 5.28 8.99 -15.94
C GLU A 34 4.31 7.94 -15.39
N TYR A 35 3.63 7.22 -16.27
CA TYR A 35 2.71 6.15 -15.91
C TYR A 35 3.42 5.04 -15.13
N LEU A 36 4.58 4.60 -15.60
CA LEU A 36 5.37 3.56 -14.95
C LEU A 36 5.98 4.02 -13.62
N ALA A 37 6.40 5.29 -13.52
CA ALA A 37 6.87 5.87 -12.25
C ALA A 37 5.73 5.99 -11.21
N ARG A 38 4.49 6.22 -11.67
CA ARG A 38 3.30 6.10 -10.81
C ARG A 38 3.07 4.66 -10.41
N ALA A 39 3.03 3.72 -11.36
CA ALA A 39 2.84 2.29 -11.08
C ALA A 39 3.89 1.72 -10.11
N GLY A 40 5.14 2.17 -10.26
CA GLY A 40 6.29 1.83 -9.42
C GLY A 40 6.38 2.59 -8.10
N ASP A 41 5.33 3.32 -7.73
CA ASP A 41 5.20 4.08 -6.48
C ASP A 41 6.35 5.05 -6.17
N CYS A 42 7.03 5.54 -7.22
CA CYS A 42 8.23 6.37 -7.08
C CYS A 42 7.91 7.67 -6.32
N VAL A 43 6.70 8.22 -6.51
CA VAL A 43 6.24 9.44 -5.84
C VAL A 43 6.11 9.25 -4.34
N ALA A 44 5.51 8.14 -3.89
CA ALA A 44 5.27 7.89 -2.47
C ALA A 44 6.58 7.80 -1.68
N CYS A 45 7.59 7.14 -2.25
CA CYS A 45 8.88 6.97 -1.59
C CYS A 45 9.82 8.19 -1.74
N HIS A 46 9.87 8.80 -2.92
CA HIS A 46 10.82 9.88 -3.22
C HIS A 46 10.27 11.29 -3.03
N THR A 47 9.11 11.44 -2.38
CA THR A 47 8.57 12.75 -2.00
C THR A 47 8.38 12.80 -0.48
N ASN A 48 8.92 13.83 0.17
CA ASN A 48 8.81 13.97 1.63
C ASN A 48 7.43 14.53 2.05
N GLY A 49 6.40 13.70 1.96
CA GLY A 49 5.04 14.05 2.36
C GLY A 49 4.40 15.14 1.50
N LYS A 50 3.27 15.69 1.97
CA LYS A 50 2.41 16.60 1.17
C LYS A 50 3.05 17.95 0.84
N GLU A 51 3.96 18.42 1.68
CA GLU A 51 4.68 19.69 1.48
C GLU A 51 6.04 19.49 0.78
N GLY A 52 6.48 18.23 0.62
CA GLY A 52 7.70 17.88 -0.08
C GLY A 52 7.61 18.21 -1.56
N LYS A 53 8.73 18.64 -2.15
CA LYS A 53 8.83 18.79 -3.60
C LYS A 53 8.84 17.40 -4.25
N PRO A 54 8.05 17.17 -5.31
CA PRO A 54 7.97 15.85 -5.95
C PRO A 54 9.35 15.30 -6.29
N PHE A 55 9.60 14.04 -5.92
CA PHE A 55 10.83 13.29 -6.22
C PHE A 55 12.13 13.83 -5.59
N ALA A 56 12.06 14.85 -4.73
CA ALA A 56 13.22 15.48 -4.11
C ALA A 56 13.82 14.69 -2.93
N GLY A 57 13.27 13.52 -2.61
CA GLY A 57 13.73 12.66 -1.52
C GLY A 57 13.38 13.23 -0.13
N GLY A 58 14.06 12.70 0.89
CA GLY A 58 13.96 13.16 2.28
C GLY A 58 12.90 12.47 3.12
N LEU A 59 12.15 11.51 2.56
CA LEU A 59 11.19 10.71 3.32
C LEU A 59 11.94 9.82 4.31
N ALA A 60 11.59 9.94 5.60
CA ALA A 60 12.14 9.13 6.67
C ALA A 60 11.49 7.74 6.70
N MET A 61 12.31 6.68 6.66
CA MET A 61 11.87 5.31 6.91
C MET A 61 12.64 4.79 8.12
N GLU A 62 11.89 4.45 9.17
CA GLU A 62 12.49 4.01 10.42
C GLU A 62 12.86 2.54 10.32
N THR A 63 14.05 2.20 10.80
CA THR A 63 14.49 0.81 10.92
C THR A 63 14.98 0.54 12.34
N PRO A 64 15.04 -0.72 12.79
CA PRO A 64 15.56 -1.06 14.11
C PRO A 64 17.00 -0.61 14.38
N ILE A 65 17.75 -0.27 13.34
CA ILE A 65 19.16 0.14 13.42
C ILE A 65 19.39 1.63 13.11
N GLY A 66 18.33 2.40 12.90
CA GLY A 66 18.39 3.83 12.57
C GLY A 66 17.53 4.19 11.35
N THR A 67 17.33 5.49 11.13
CA THR A 67 16.48 5.98 10.05
C THR A 67 17.25 6.06 8.74
N ILE A 68 16.62 5.60 7.66
CA ILE A 68 17.09 5.83 6.29
C ILE A 68 16.22 6.89 5.63
N TYR A 69 16.78 7.63 4.69
CA TYR A 69 16.08 8.69 3.98
C TYR A 69 16.05 8.38 2.49
N SER A 70 14.91 8.60 1.84
CA SER A 70 14.82 8.49 0.38
C SER A 70 15.67 9.56 -0.30
N THR A 71 16.16 9.26 -1.50
CA THR A 71 17.05 10.16 -2.24
C THR A 71 16.31 11.04 -3.22
N ASN A 72 16.87 12.19 -3.55
CA ASN A 72 16.45 13.04 -4.66
C ASN A 72 16.71 12.31 -5.98
N ILE A 73 15.65 12.06 -6.75
CA ILE A 73 15.70 11.42 -8.07
C ILE A 73 15.25 12.37 -9.20
N THR A 74 15.23 13.68 -8.93
CA THR A 74 15.02 14.70 -9.96
C THR A 74 16.25 14.83 -10.88
N PRO A 75 16.14 15.44 -12.07
CA PRO A 75 17.29 15.62 -12.96
C PRO A 75 18.23 16.74 -12.52
N ASP A 76 18.18 17.16 -11.26
CA ASP A 76 19.17 18.07 -10.70
C ASP A 76 20.58 17.43 -10.76
N SER A 77 21.55 18.19 -11.28
CA SER A 77 22.90 17.67 -11.56
C SER A 77 23.81 17.63 -10.33
N ALA A 78 23.48 18.36 -9.27
CA ALA A 78 24.30 18.45 -8.06
C ALA A 78 23.84 17.48 -6.97
N HIS A 79 22.52 17.30 -6.84
CA HIS A 79 21.89 16.58 -5.73
C HIS A 79 20.99 15.43 -6.18
N GLY A 80 20.49 15.47 -7.42
CA GLY A 80 19.63 14.45 -8.01
C GLY A 80 20.38 13.45 -8.90
N ILE A 81 19.67 12.90 -9.88
CA ILE A 81 20.21 11.95 -10.86
C ILE A 81 20.59 12.61 -12.19
N GLY A 82 20.67 13.94 -12.26
CA GLY A 82 20.92 14.67 -13.51
C GLY A 82 22.23 14.31 -14.24
N GLY A 83 23.18 13.72 -13.52
CA GLY A 83 24.43 13.20 -14.09
C GLY A 83 24.44 11.71 -14.40
N TYR A 84 23.38 10.95 -14.11
CA TYR A 84 23.33 9.51 -14.37
C TYR A 84 23.26 9.24 -15.87
N THR A 85 23.92 8.18 -16.35
CA THR A 85 23.56 7.58 -17.65
C THR A 85 22.34 6.67 -17.49
N PHE A 86 21.77 6.22 -18.61
CA PHE A 86 20.71 5.22 -18.58
C PHE A 86 21.17 3.95 -17.85
N GLU A 87 22.38 3.47 -18.11
CA GLU A 87 22.92 2.26 -17.51
C GLU A 87 23.15 2.42 -16.00
N GLU A 88 23.60 3.60 -15.55
CA GLU A 88 23.74 3.90 -14.12
C GLU A 88 22.38 3.98 -13.41
N PHE A 89 21.35 4.51 -14.09
CA PHE A 89 19.98 4.52 -13.59
C PHE A 89 19.40 3.11 -13.51
N ASP A 90 19.59 2.32 -14.56
CA ASP A 90 19.16 0.93 -14.65
C ASP A 90 19.80 0.06 -13.57
N ASP A 91 21.10 0.24 -13.33
CA ASP A 91 21.84 -0.42 -12.26
C ASP A 91 21.33 -0.01 -10.87
N ALA A 92 20.97 1.25 -10.67
CA ALA A 92 20.41 1.70 -9.40
C ALA A 92 19.04 1.07 -9.13
N VAL A 93 18.16 1.06 -10.13
CA VAL A 93 16.77 0.62 -9.96
C VAL A 93 16.66 -0.92 -9.96
N ARG A 94 17.28 -1.61 -10.92
CA ARG A 94 17.15 -3.07 -11.08
C ARG A 94 18.21 -3.86 -10.32
N LYS A 95 19.41 -3.30 -10.11
CA LYS A 95 20.51 -4.00 -9.41
C LYS A 95 20.78 -3.45 -8.01
N GLY A 96 20.14 -2.36 -7.59
CA GLY A 96 20.44 -1.75 -6.31
C GLY A 96 21.88 -1.25 -6.18
N VAL A 97 22.51 -0.84 -7.30
CA VAL A 97 23.89 -0.32 -7.35
C VAL A 97 23.85 1.18 -7.67
N ARG A 98 24.31 2.02 -6.75
CA ARG A 98 24.41 3.47 -7.00
C ARG A 98 25.48 3.76 -8.05
N LYS A 99 25.44 4.97 -8.62
CA LYS A 99 26.49 5.48 -9.52
C LYS A 99 27.91 5.40 -8.94
N ASP A 100 28.06 5.58 -7.62
CA ASP A 100 29.35 5.46 -6.92
C ASP A 100 29.81 3.99 -6.69
N GLY A 101 29.05 3.01 -7.18
CA GLY A 101 29.29 1.58 -7.02
C GLY A 101 28.81 1.00 -5.69
N SER A 102 28.37 1.83 -4.74
CA SER A 102 27.88 1.36 -3.45
C SER A 102 26.47 0.74 -3.56
N THR A 103 26.16 -0.17 -2.63
CA THR A 103 24.86 -0.87 -2.61
C THR A 103 23.79 0.00 -1.96
N LEU A 104 22.61 0.07 -2.60
CA LEU A 104 21.42 0.68 -2.00
C LEU A 104 20.95 -0.11 -0.78
N TYR A 105 20.30 0.57 0.16
CA TYR A 105 19.62 -0.14 1.24
C TYR A 105 18.46 -0.95 0.66
N PRO A 106 18.16 -2.16 1.18
CA PRO A 106 17.07 -3.00 0.70
C PRO A 106 15.65 -2.41 0.88
N ALA A 107 15.52 -1.20 1.41
CA ALA A 107 14.28 -0.45 1.37
C ALA A 107 13.90 0.00 -0.05
N MET A 108 14.88 0.18 -0.95
CA MET A 108 14.58 0.25 -2.37
C MET A 108 14.28 -1.17 -2.87
N PRO A 109 13.10 -1.47 -3.42
CA PRO A 109 12.69 -2.85 -3.75
C PRO A 109 13.27 -3.29 -5.10
N TYR A 110 14.59 -3.11 -5.29
CA TYR A 110 15.29 -3.54 -6.49
C TYR A 110 15.11 -5.04 -6.84
N PRO A 111 14.85 -5.99 -5.90
CA PRO A 111 14.54 -7.36 -6.28
C PRO A 111 13.26 -7.50 -7.12
N SER A 112 12.24 -6.68 -6.86
CA SER A 112 11.02 -6.62 -7.67
C SER A 112 11.30 -5.94 -9.00
N PHE A 113 12.00 -4.79 -8.98
CA PHE A 113 12.34 -4.04 -10.20
C PHE A 113 13.26 -4.82 -11.15
N ALA A 114 14.01 -5.82 -10.69
CA ALA A 114 14.86 -6.67 -11.52
C ALA A 114 14.14 -7.32 -12.72
N ARG A 115 12.81 -7.46 -12.65
CA ARG A 115 11.97 -8.04 -13.71
C ARG A 115 11.41 -7.00 -14.70
N VAL A 116 11.57 -5.71 -14.42
CA VAL A 116 11.08 -4.63 -15.29
C VAL A 116 11.86 -4.66 -16.60
N SER A 117 11.14 -4.56 -17.72
CA SER A 117 11.72 -4.63 -19.05
C SER A 117 12.64 -3.43 -19.31
N GLU A 118 13.69 -3.61 -20.12
CA GLU A 118 14.57 -2.50 -20.50
C GLU A 118 13.78 -1.35 -21.17
N ALA A 119 12.75 -1.66 -21.95
CA ALA A 119 11.90 -0.66 -22.59
C ALA A 119 11.19 0.24 -21.58
N ASP A 120 10.61 -0.35 -20.53
CA ASP A 120 9.95 0.39 -19.45
C ASP A 120 10.97 1.15 -18.59
N MET A 121 12.17 0.59 -18.38
CA MET A 121 13.28 1.29 -17.73
C MET A 121 13.70 2.55 -18.50
N ARG A 122 13.79 2.46 -19.84
CA ARG A 122 14.12 3.61 -20.71
C ARG A 122 13.02 4.67 -20.68
N ALA A 123 11.75 4.26 -20.65
CA ALA A 123 10.62 5.18 -20.52
C ALA A 123 10.69 5.94 -19.19
N MET A 124 10.88 5.23 -18.06
CA MET A 124 11.05 5.87 -16.75
C MET A 124 12.25 6.82 -16.73
N TYR A 125 13.40 6.41 -17.27
CA TYR A 125 14.57 7.27 -17.37
C TYR A 125 14.28 8.55 -18.18
N ALA A 126 13.61 8.43 -19.33
CA ALA A 126 13.21 9.58 -20.14
C ALA A 126 12.28 10.54 -19.36
N TYR A 127 11.33 9.99 -18.60
CA TYR A 127 10.46 10.78 -17.74
C TYR A 127 11.23 11.52 -16.64
N PHE A 128 12.13 10.85 -15.91
CA PHE A 128 12.90 11.54 -14.88
C PHE A 128 13.86 12.59 -15.45
N MET A 129 14.43 12.36 -16.63
CA MET A 129 15.37 13.30 -17.24
C MET A 129 14.70 14.48 -17.96
N HIS A 130 13.48 14.31 -18.45
CA HIS A 130 12.84 15.29 -19.33
C HIS A 130 11.42 15.69 -18.93
N GLY A 131 10.72 14.87 -18.14
CA GLY A 131 9.37 15.15 -17.63
C GLY A 131 9.34 15.71 -16.20
N VAL A 132 10.38 15.45 -15.38
CA VAL A 132 10.46 15.92 -13.99
C VAL A 132 11.23 17.24 -13.90
N ALA A 133 10.70 18.19 -13.11
CA ALA A 133 11.40 19.44 -12.83
C ALA A 133 12.61 19.21 -11.90
N PRO A 134 13.79 19.80 -12.19
CA PRO A 134 14.94 19.68 -11.32
C PRO A 134 14.70 20.38 -9.98
N VAL A 135 15.10 19.72 -8.89
CA VAL A 135 15.02 20.28 -7.55
C VAL A 135 16.40 20.19 -6.88
N ALA A 136 16.98 21.34 -6.57
CA ALA A 136 18.24 21.46 -5.85
C ALA A 136 18.06 21.22 -4.33
N GLU A 137 17.61 20.02 -3.97
CA GLU A 137 17.48 19.56 -2.57
C GLU A 137 18.55 18.51 -2.29
N ALA A 138 19.42 18.77 -1.32
CA ALA A 138 20.48 17.84 -0.97
C ALA A 138 19.93 16.59 -0.29
N ASN A 139 20.50 15.43 -0.63
CA ASN A 139 20.21 14.18 0.08
C ASN A 139 20.60 14.28 1.55
N ARG A 140 19.78 13.68 2.42
CA ARG A 140 20.08 13.53 3.84
C ARG A 140 20.78 12.19 4.09
N ASP A 141 21.83 12.21 4.89
CA ASP A 141 22.49 10.99 5.35
C ASP A 141 21.60 10.19 6.31
N THR A 142 21.82 8.88 6.34
CA THR A 142 21.14 7.99 7.28
C THR A 142 21.58 8.25 8.73
N ASP A 143 20.64 8.05 9.66
CA ASP A 143 20.92 8.10 11.10
C ASP A 143 21.45 6.75 11.64
N ILE A 144 21.77 5.77 10.78
CA ILE A 144 22.36 4.49 11.16
C ILE A 144 23.79 4.73 11.66
N PRO A 145 24.12 4.37 12.91
CA PRO A 145 25.44 4.62 13.46
C PRO A 145 26.50 3.71 12.82
N TRP A 146 27.72 4.22 12.71
CA TRP A 146 28.87 3.38 12.38
C TRP A 146 29.10 2.32 13.48
N PRO A 147 29.41 1.05 13.15
CA PRO A 147 29.74 0.50 11.83
C PRO A 147 28.55 -0.05 11.03
N LEU A 148 27.33 0.01 11.54
CA LEU A 148 26.15 -0.58 10.89
C LEU A 148 25.79 0.12 9.57
N SER A 149 26.23 1.36 9.36
CA SER A 149 26.04 2.10 8.11
C SER A 149 26.97 1.70 6.96
N MET A 150 27.93 0.78 7.17
CA MET A 150 28.82 0.30 6.11
C MET A 150 28.04 -0.35 4.97
N ARG A 151 28.35 0.01 3.72
CA ARG A 151 27.67 -0.50 2.51
C ARG A 151 28.22 -1.82 1.98
N TRP A 152 29.47 -2.18 2.28
CA TRP A 152 30.10 -3.39 1.74
C TRP A 152 29.45 -4.71 2.22
N PRO A 153 28.96 -4.86 3.47
CA PRO A 153 28.25 -6.09 3.85
C PRO A 153 26.92 -6.24 3.10
N LEU A 154 26.26 -5.11 2.78
CA LEU A 154 25.04 -5.12 1.96
C LEU A 154 25.32 -5.57 0.54
N ALA A 155 26.52 -5.30 -0.01
CA ALA A 155 26.89 -5.80 -1.33
C ALA A 155 26.94 -7.33 -1.37
N PHE A 156 27.46 -7.96 -0.31
CA PHE A 156 27.45 -9.42 -0.16
C PHE A 156 26.03 -9.96 0.02
N TRP A 157 25.24 -9.34 0.92
CA TRP A 157 23.85 -9.70 1.14
C TRP A 157 23.03 -9.64 -0.15
N ARG A 158 23.16 -8.55 -0.91
CA ARG A 158 22.53 -8.37 -2.21
C ARG A 158 22.97 -9.44 -3.20
N GLY A 159 24.26 -9.77 -3.25
CA GLY A 159 24.78 -10.81 -4.14
C GLY A 159 24.21 -12.21 -3.88
N ILE A 160 23.70 -12.47 -2.67
CA ILE A 160 23.04 -13.74 -2.32
C ILE A 160 21.55 -13.70 -2.63
N PHE A 161 20.87 -12.60 -2.30
CA PHE A 161 19.40 -12.56 -2.25
C PHE A 161 18.73 -11.78 -3.38
N ALA A 162 19.46 -10.90 -4.09
CA ALA A 162 18.91 -10.17 -5.22
C ALA A 162 18.92 -11.06 -6.47
N PRO A 163 17.80 -11.16 -7.21
CA PRO A 163 17.80 -11.83 -8.50
C PRO A 163 18.64 -11.04 -9.50
N THR A 164 19.25 -11.76 -10.45
CA THR A 164 19.86 -11.11 -11.62
C THR A 164 18.76 -10.46 -12.45
N PRO A 165 18.89 -9.18 -12.83
CA PRO A 165 17.89 -8.54 -13.70
C PRO A 165 17.73 -9.27 -15.01
N ALA A 166 16.47 -9.47 -15.38
CA ALA A 166 16.08 -10.10 -16.62
C ALA A 166 14.72 -9.54 -17.02
N ASP A 167 14.53 -9.30 -18.32
CA ASP A 167 13.24 -8.83 -18.81
C ASP A 167 12.15 -9.84 -18.48
N PHE A 168 11.00 -9.32 -18.06
CA PHE A 168 9.81 -10.14 -17.86
C PHE A 168 9.42 -10.83 -19.16
N VAL A 169 9.27 -12.15 -19.09
CA VAL A 169 8.78 -12.97 -20.21
C VAL A 169 7.41 -13.51 -19.84
N ALA A 170 6.40 -13.10 -20.61
CA ALA A 170 5.04 -13.60 -20.46
C ALA A 170 4.94 -15.05 -20.94
N ASN A 171 4.21 -15.89 -20.20
CA ASN A 171 3.89 -17.24 -20.65
C ASN A 171 2.76 -17.20 -21.70
N PRO A 172 3.00 -17.58 -22.97
CA PRO A 172 1.99 -17.50 -24.03
C PRO A 172 0.83 -18.48 -23.86
N GLN A 173 0.93 -19.43 -22.93
CA GLN A 173 -0.13 -20.39 -22.60
C GLN A 173 -1.06 -19.92 -21.48
N VAL A 174 -0.74 -18.79 -20.84
CA VAL A 174 -1.53 -18.17 -19.77
C VAL A 174 -2.30 -16.99 -20.34
N ASP A 175 -3.46 -16.66 -19.76
CA ASP A 175 -4.23 -15.47 -20.11
C ASP A 175 -3.33 -14.22 -20.08
N PRO A 176 -3.22 -13.45 -21.18
CA PRO A 176 -2.41 -12.23 -21.22
C PRO A 176 -2.76 -11.22 -20.12
N VAL A 177 -4.02 -11.17 -19.67
CA VAL A 177 -4.44 -10.29 -18.57
C VAL A 177 -3.82 -10.73 -17.24
N LEU A 178 -3.71 -12.04 -17.00
CA LEU A 178 -3.03 -12.57 -15.81
C LEU A 178 -1.53 -12.30 -15.85
N GLU A 179 -0.89 -12.47 -17.01
CA GLU A 179 0.54 -12.17 -17.15
C GLU A 179 0.83 -10.66 -17.01
N ARG A 180 -0.07 -9.79 -17.47
CA ARG A 180 0.02 -8.35 -17.21
C ARG A 180 -0.09 -8.06 -15.71
N GLY A 181 -1.01 -8.69 -15.01
CA GLY A 181 -1.16 -8.58 -13.57
C GLY A 181 0.08 -9.07 -12.83
N ARG A 182 0.64 -10.21 -13.26
CA ARG A 182 1.88 -10.78 -12.72
C ARG A 182 3.04 -9.81 -12.87
N TYR A 183 3.21 -9.21 -14.04
CA TYR A 183 4.24 -8.20 -14.30
C TYR A 183 4.14 -7.01 -13.34
N LEU A 184 2.93 -6.49 -13.14
CA LEU A 184 2.69 -5.34 -12.27
C LEU A 184 2.88 -5.68 -10.80
N VAL A 185 2.43 -6.86 -10.35
CA VAL A 185 2.47 -7.27 -8.94
C VAL A 185 3.87 -7.73 -8.50
N GLU A 186 4.55 -8.55 -9.31
CA GLU A 186 5.92 -9.04 -9.05
C GLU A 186 6.98 -7.98 -9.34
N GLY A 187 6.68 -7.04 -10.24
CA GLY A 187 7.59 -6.00 -10.73
C GLY A 187 7.31 -4.63 -10.10
N LEU A 188 6.78 -3.71 -10.91
CA LEU A 188 6.63 -2.29 -10.56
C LEU A 188 5.88 -2.05 -9.24
N GLY A 189 4.74 -2.70 -9.05
CA GLY A 189 3.93 -2.55 -7.84
C GLY A 189 4.54 -3.21 -6.60
N HIS A 190 5.62 -3.98 -6.75
CA HIS A 190 6.44 -4.58 -5.68
C HIS A 190 5.62 -5.08 -4.48
N CYS A 191 4.48 -5.74 -4.74
CA CYS A 191 3.51 -6.04 -3.69
C CYS A 191 4.12 -6.98 -2.63
N GLY A 192 5.04 -7.84 -3.06
CA GLY A 192 5.84 -8.72 -2.19
C GLY A 192 6.64 -7.98 -1.13
N ALA A 193 7.10 -6.76 -1.44
CA ALA A 193 7.91 -5.97 -0.51
C ALA A 193 7.19 -5.72 0.82
N CYS A 194 5.86 -5.68 0.85
CA CYS A 194 5.10 -5.61 2.10
C CYS A 194 4.38 -6.92 2.43
N HIS A 195 3.84 -7.61 1.42
CA HIS A 195 2.93 -8.74 1.62
C HIS A 195 3.61 -10.11 1.61
N THR A 196 4.94 -10.20 1.50
CA THR A 196 5.67 -11.47 1.64
C THR A 196 6.39 -11.51 2.99
N PRO A 197 6.35 -12.65 3.72
CA PRO A 197 7.11 -12.79 4.96
C PRO A 197 8.61 -12.72 4.69
N ARG A 198 9.35 -12.19 5.66
CA ARG A 198 10.81 -12.07 5.60
C ARG A 198 11.51 -13.17 6.37
N SER A 199 12.71 -13.51 5.92
CA SER A 199 13.62 -14.38 6.67
C SER A 199 14.34 -13.61 7.77
N LEU A 200 15.11 -14.30 8.61
CA LEU A 200 15.92 -13.69 9.67
C LEU A 200 16.93 -12.67 9.13
N THR A 201 17.40 -12.86 7.90
CA THR A 201 18.28 -11.92 7.19
C THR A 201 17.54 -10.81 6.44
N MET A 202 16.25 -10.60 6.72
CA MET A 202 15.38 -9.50 6.24
C MET A 202 15.01 -9.48 4.75
N GLN A 203 15.47 -10.44 3.95
CA GLN A 203 15.00 -10.65 2.59
C GLN A 203 13.60 -11.27 2.59
N GLU A 204 12.82 -10.98 1.56
CA GLU A 204 11.58 -11.70 1.24
C GLU A 204 11.86 -13.20 1.06
N LYS A 205 10.97 -14.05 1.59
CA LYS A 205 11.12 -15.50 1.45
C LYS A 205 10.85 -16.02 0.04
N ALA A 206 10.10 -15.27 -0.76
CA ALA A 206 9.80 -15.59 -2.15
C ALA A 206 9.51 -14.29 -2.93
N LEU A 207 9.99 -14.18 -4.16
CA LEU A 207 9.83 -13.01 -5.03
C LEU A 207 8.78 -13.21 -6.13
N SER A 208 8.25 -14.42 -6.28
CA SER A 208 7.18 -14.75 -7.23
C SER A 208 6.38 -15.98 -6.77
N GLU A 209 5.22 -16.18 -7.39
CA GLU A 209 4.36 -17.35 -7.11
C GLU A 209 5.09 -18.68 -7.33
N SER A 210 5.96 -18.73 -8.35
CA SER A 210 6.74 -19.93 -8.70
C SER A 210 7.79 -20.33 -7.66
N GLU A 211 8.17 -19.43 -6.76
CA GLU A 211 9.18 -19.68 -5.73
C GLU A 211 8.59 -20.29 -4.45
N GLY A 212 7.27 -20.20 -4.26
CA GLY A 212 6.58 -20.85 -3.15
C GLY A 212 5.32 -20.13 -2.70
N ASP A 213 4.57 -20.79 -1.81
CA ASP A 213 3.31 -20.26 -1.27
C ASP A 213 3.50 -19.22 -0.16
N ASP A 214 4.74 -18.94 0.24
CA ASP A 214 5.10 -17.78 1.07
C ASP A 214 4.93 -16.45 0.31
N TYR A 215 5.03 -16.44 -1.03
CA TYR A 215 4.84 -15.21 -1.82
C TYR A 215 3.44 -14.63 -1.59
N LEU A 216 3.39 -13.35 -1.19
CA LEU A 216 2.16 -12.61 -0.87
C LEU A 216 1.30 -13.18 0.28
N ALA A 217 1.85 -14.05 1.12
CA ALA A 217 1.12 -14.69 2.23
C ALA A 217 0.93 -13.81 3.49
N GLY A 218 1.24 -12.51 3.39
CA GLY A 218 1.24 -11.56 4.49
C GLY A 218 2.62 -11.41 5.14
N SER A 219 2.82 -10.30 5.85
CA SER A 219 4.05 -10.06 6.59
C SER A 219 4.07 -10.86 7.89
N ASN A 220 5.23 -11.42 8.26
CA ASN A 220 5.45 -12.09 9.55
C ASN A 220 5.99 -11.14 10.65
N ALA A 221 6.13 -9.86 10.35
CA ALA A 221 6.54 -8.82 11.28
C ALA A 221 6.00 -7.46 10.79
N PRO A 222 5.76 -6.49 11.70
CA PRO A 222 5.34 -5.15 11.32
C PRO A 222 6.39 -4.44 10.45
N ILE A 223 5.93 -3.71 9.43
CA ILE A 223 6.68 -2.75 8.61
C ILE A 223 6.10 -1.37 8.93
N ASP A 224 6.92 -0.45 9.43
CA ASP A 224 6.46 0.87 9.92
C ASP A 224 5.27 0.80 10.89
N GLY A 225 5.22 -0.23 11.74
CA GLY A 225 4.12 -0.44 12.69
C GLY A 225 2.87 -1.10 12.12
N TRP A 226 2.94 -1.61 10.90
CA TRP A 226 1.81 -2.22 10.20
C TRP A 226 2.13 -3.64 9.76
N VAL A 227 1.22 -4.55 10.07
CA VAL A 227 1.22 -5.91 9.56
C VAL A 227 0.38 -5.95 8.29
N ALA A 228 1.01 -6.34 7.18
CA ALA A 228 0.37 -6.55 5.90
C ALA A 228 -0.36 -7.91 5.89
N SER A 229 -1.64 -7.91 5.53
CA SER A 229 -2.44 -9.13 5.40
C SER A 229 -2.00 -9.98 4.20
N SER A 230 -2.46 -11.23 4.13
CA SER A 230 -2.25 -12.03 2.92
C SER A 230 -3.00 -11.42 1.72
N LEU A 231 -2.39 -11.44 0.53
CA LEU A 231 -3.05 -11.14 -0.75
C LEU A 231 -3.43 -12.41 -1.51
N ARG A 232 -3.30 -13.58 -0.88
CA ARG A 232 -3.63 -14.88 -1.46
C ARG A 232 -5.09 -15.26 -1.20
N GLY A 233 -5.51 -16.40 -1.72
CA GLY A 233 -6.89 -16.89 -1.66
C GLY A 233 -7.36 -17.42 -0.29
N GLU A 234 -6.77 -17.02 0.84
CA GLU A 234 -7.25 -17.39 2.18
C GLU A 234 -8.66 -16.85 2.40
N ASN A 235 -9.54 -17.69 2.97
CA ASN A 235 -10.93 -17.30 3.23
C ASN A 235 -11.09 -16.54 4.56
N ARG A 236 -10.08 -16.61 5.44
CA ARG A 236 -10.12 -15.97 6.76
C ARG A 236 -9.42 -14.61 6.76
N ASP A 237 -8.15 -14.60 6.33
CA ASP A 237 -7.20 -13.50 6.48
C ASP A 237 -6.52 -13.08 5.16
N GLY A 238 -7.12 -13.49 4.03
CA GLY A 238 -6.72 -13.09 2.68
C GLY A 238 -7.91 -12.67 1.79
N LEU A 239 -7.73 -12.78 0.48
CA LEU A 239 -8.66 -12.30 -0.55
C LEU A 239 -9.67 -13.37 -1.01
N GLY A 240 -9.73 -14.54 -0.39
CA GLY A 240 -10.59 -15.66 -0.82
C GLY A 240 -12.07 -15.27 -0.93
N THR A 241 -12.57 -14.48 0.01
CA THR A 241 -13.98 -14.04 0.10
C THR A 241 -14.30 -12.77 -0.70
N TRP A 242 -13.29 -12.17 -1.35
CA TRP A 242 -13.45 -10.97 -2.16
C TRP A 242 -13.73 -11.33 -3.61
N SER A 243 -14.60 -10.58 -4.27
CA SER A 243 -14.73 -10.63 -5.73
C SER A 243 -13.63 -9.80 -6.41
N GLU A 244 -13.38 -10.08 -7.70
CA GLU A 244 -12.48 -9.26 -8.52
C GLU A 244 -12.91 -7.79 -8.53
N ALA A 245 -14.21 -7.51 -8.61
CA ALA A 245 -14.75 -6.15 -8.64
C ALA A 245 -14.53 -5.40 -7.33
N GLU A 246 -14.74 -6.06 -6.17
CA GLU A 246 -14.46 -5.46 -4.86
C GLU A 246 -12.97 -5.15 -4.69
N LEU A 247 -12.09 -6.02 -5.19
CA LEU A 247 -10.65 -5.80 -5.15
C LEU A 247 -10.24 -4.64 -6.06
N ALA A 248 -10.76 -4.58 -7.29
CA ALA A 248 -10.51 -3.47 -8.21
C ALA A 248 -10.99 -2.12 -7.62
N GLU A 249 -12.17 -2.09 -6.98
CA GLU A 249 -12.66 -0.90 -6.28
C GLU A 249 -11.69 -0.47 -5.16
N PHE A 250 -11.24 -1.42 -4.35
CA PHE A 250 -10.30 -1.16 -3.25
C PHE A 250 -8.96 -0.62 -3.76
N LEU A 251 -8.38 -1.22 -4.80
CA LEU A 251 -7.11 -0.76 -5.37
C LEU A 251 -7.21 0.67 -5.93
N LYS A 252 -8.36 1.06 -6.50
CA LYS A 252 -8.56 2.41 -7.07
C LYS A 252 -8.88 3.48 -6.04
N THR A 253 -9.55 3.10 -4.95
CA THR A 253 -10.20 4.08 -4.05
C THR A 253 -9.71 4.00 -2.60
N GLY A 254 -8.98 2.94 -2.26
CA GLY A 254 -8.53 2.63 -0.92
C GLY A 254 -9.64 2.14 0.01
N ARG A 255 -10.85 1.90 -0.50
CA ARG A 255 -11.99 1.48 0.34
C ARG A 255 -13.03 0.70 -0.46
N ASN A 256 -13.67 -0.25 0.19
CA ASN A 256 -14.87 -0.92 -0.31
C ASN A 256 -15.74 -1.35 0.88
N ASP A 257 -16.73 -2.21 0.66
CA ASP A 257 -17.60 -2.73 1.73
C ASP A 257 -16.87 -3.69 2.70
N LYS A 258 -15.73 -4.26 2.28
CA LYS A 258 -14.96 -5.26 3.04
C LYS A 258 -13.90 -4.63 3.92
N SER A 259 -13.18 -3.63 3.41
CA SER A 259 -12.03 -3.04 4.09
C SER A 259 -11.71 -1.63 3.60
N VAL A 260 -10.78 -1.00 4.31
CA VAL A 260 -10.23 0.34 4.05
C VAL A 260 -8.71 0.27 4.22
N VAL A 261 -7.97 0.98 3.37
CA VAL A 261 -6.50 1.08 3.46
C VAL A 261 -6.06 1.80 4.73
N PHE A 262 -4.88 1.44 5.22
CA PHE A 262 -4.20 2.06 6.34
C PHE A 262 -2.69 1.90 6.16
N GLY A 263 -1.90 2.61 6.96
CA GLY A 263 -0.45 2.62 6.84
C GLY A 263 0.01 2.98 5.43
N GLY A 264 1.11 2.37 4.98
CA GLY A 264 1.70 2.63 3.65
C GLY A 264 0.77 2.33 2.47
N MET A 265 -0.25 1.47 2.62
CA MET A 265 -1.22 1.25 1.55
C MET A 265 -2.08 2.50 1.25
N SER A 266 -2.17 3.44 2.20
CA SER A 266 -2.83 4.74 1.94
C SER A 266 -2.04 5.54 0.92
N ASP A 267 -0.71 5.58 1.06
CA ASP A 267 0.19 6.27 0.14
C ASP A 267 0.25 5.58 -1.22
N VAL A 268 0.29 4.24 -1.25
CA VAL A 268 0.23 3.43 -2.48
C VAL A 268 -1.03 3.77 -3.29
N VAL A 269 -2.19 3.91 -2.65
CA VAL A 269 -3.41 4.31 -3.36
C VAL A 269 -3.37 5.80 -3.74
N GLU A 270 -2.95 6.69 -2.82
CA GLU A 270 -2.93 8.14 -3.06
C GLU A 270 -1.94 8.55 -4.15
N HIS A 271 -0.84 7.81 -4.33
CA HIS A 271 0.27 8.23 -5.20
C HIS A 271 0.52 7.31 -6.40
N SER A 272 0.06 6.05 -6.35
CA SER A 272 0.24 5.04 -7.41
C SER A 272 -1.08 4.54 -7.99
N LEU A 273 -1.78 3.64 -7.28
CA LEU A 273 -2.82 2.78 -7.89
C LEU A 273 -4.00 3.55 -8.47
N GLN A 274 -4.40 4.69 -7.89
CA GLN A 274 -5.51 5.49 -8.42
C GLN A 274 -5.25 6.08 -9.83
N TYR A 275 -4.00 6.06 -10.29
CA TYR A 275 -3.59 6.58 -11.59
C TYR A 275 -3.46 5.49 -12.66
N LEU A 276 -3.54 4.21 -12.27
CA LEU A 276 -3.50 3.11 -13.22
C LEU A 276 -4.77 3.06 -14.07
N SER A 277 -4.61 2.51 -15.27
CA SER A 277 -5.76 2.21 -16.14
C SER A 277 -6.65 1.14 -15.51
N ASP A 278 -7.92 1.14 -15.89
CA ASP A 278 -8.87 0.11 -15.43
C ASP A 278 -8.46 -1.30 -15.86
N ASP A 279 -7.79 -1.43 -17.01
CA ASP A 279 -7.25 -2.70 -17.50
C ASP A 279 -6.12 -3.21 -16.60
N ASP A 280 -5.20 -2.34 -16.18
CA ASP A 280 -4.10 -2.72 -15.28
C ASP A 280 -4.59 -3.01 -13.86
N ILE A 281 -5.57 -2.26 -13.36
CA ILE A 281 -6.23 -2.58 -12.09
C ILE A 281 -6.93 -3.94 -12.16
N THR A 282 -7.62 -4.22 -13.26
CA THR A 282 -8.28 -5.52 -13.49
C THR A 282 -7.25 -6.65 -13.58
N ALA A 283 -6.13 -6.41 -14.26
CA ALA A 283 -5.04 -7.37 -14.38
C ALA A 283 -4.44 -7.72 -13.01
N ILE A 284 -4.13 -6.70 -12.19
CA ILE A 284 -3.67 -6.89 -10.80
C ILE A 284 -4.70 -7.69 -10.00
N ALA A 285 -5.97 -7.29 -10.04
CA ALA A 285 -7.03 -7.96 -9.28
C ALA A 285 -7.18 -9.43 -9.68
N ARG A 286 -7.17 -9.74 -10.98
CA ARG A 286 -7.24 -11.11 -11.51
C ARG A 286 -6.04 -11.95 -11.12
N TYR A 287 -4.83 -11.40 -11.24
CA TYR A 287 -3.63 -12.11 -10.83
C TYR A 287 -3.69 -12.45 -9.34
N LEU A 288 -3.96 -11.49 -8.46
CA LEU A 288 -4.09 -11.74 -7.02
C LEU A 288 -5.18 -12.78 -6.70
N LYS A 289 -6.33 -12.71 -7.39
CA LYS A 289 -7.41 -13.69 -7.24
C LYS A 289 -7.08 -15.09 -7.76
N SER A 290 -6.09 -15.23 -8.64
CA SER A 290 -5.62 -16.53 -9.13
C SER A 290 -4.78 -17.30 -8.11
N LEU A 291 -4.24 -16.60 -7.11
CA LEU A 291 -3.29 -17.14 -6.14
C LEU A 291 -4.00 -18.04 -5.10
N PRO A 292 -3.67 -19.35 -4.98
CA PRO A 292 -4.36 -20.28 -4.06
C PRO A 292 -3.95 -20.08 -2.60
N PRO A 293 -4.81 -20.26 -1.59
CA PRO A 293 -4.41 -20.10 -0.18
C PRO A 293 -3.12 -20.85 0.19
N ARG A 294 -2.25 -20.23 1.01
CA ARG A 294 -1.02 -20.83 1.53
C ARG A 294 -1.35 -22.09 2.33
N GLY A 295 -0.62 -23.17 2.08
CA GLY A 295 -0.89 -24.48 2.68
C GLY A 295 -2.16 -25.18 2.18
N GLY A 296 -2.85 -24.65 1.17
CA GLY A 296 -4.01 -25.28 0.53
C GLY A 296 -5.36 -24.74 1.02
N LYS A 297 -6.45 -25.47 0.69
CA LYS A 297 -7.82 -24.98 0.87
C LYS A 297 -8.15 -24.68 2.33
N GLN A 298 -8.55 -23.44 2.58
CA GLN A 298 -9.14 -23.02 3.85
C GLN A 298 -10.66 -22.98 3.77
N THR A 299 -11.35 -23.25 4.88
CA THR A 299 -12.79 -23.06 5.00
C THR A 299 -13.10 -21.63 5.42
N PRO A 300 -14.14 -20.98 4.84
CA PRO A 300 -14.64 -19.72 5.36
C PRO A 300 -15.04 -19.83 6.83
N ALA A 301 -14.90 -18.74 7.57
CA ALA A 301 -15.43 -18.66 8.92
C ALA A 301 -16.97 -18.81 8.89
N PRO A 302 -17.58 -19.51 9.88
CA PRO A 302 -19.02 -19.64 9.95
C PRO A 302 -19.67 -18.26 10.14
N VAL A 303 -20.84 -18.08 9.51
CA VAL A 303 -21.64 -16.86 9.71
C VAL A 303 -22.35 -16.97 11.04
N GLU A 304 -21.94 -16.17 12.01
CA GLU A 304 -22.54 -16.11 13.34
C GLU A 304 -23.22 -14.76 13.58
N ASP A 305 -24.49 -14.79 13.97
CA ASP A 305 -25.30 -13.60 14.26
C ASP A 305 -25.70 -13.48 15.73
N SER A 306 -25.22 -14.39 16.59
CA SER A 306 -25.54 -14.41 18.02
C SER A 306 -25.17 -13.11 18.71
N VAL A 307 -23.93 -12.63 18.53
CA VAL A 307 -23.45 -11.35 19.09
C VAL A 307 -24.33 -10.16 18.65
N ALA A 308 -24.69 -10.11 17.38
CA ALA A 308 -25.55 -9.03 16.87
C ALA A 308 -26.93 -9.03 17.56
N LYS A 309 -27.50 -10.22 17.80
CA LYS A 309 -28.79 -10.39 18.50
C LYS A 309 -28.68 -10.06 19.98
N ASP A 310 -27.57 -10.40 20.64
CA ASP A 310 -27.33 -10.10 22.05
C ASP A 310 -27.24 -8.58 22.24
N LEU A 311 -26.38 -7.91 21.47
CA LEU A 311 -26.23 -6.44 21.53
C LEU A 311 -27.53 -5.70 21.18
N TRP A 312 -28.31 -6.19 20.21
CA TRP A 312 -29.61 -5.58 19.86
C TRP A 312 -30.62 -5.65 21.01
N LYS A 313 -30.53 -6.66 21.87
CA LYS A 313 -31.37 -6.79 23.08
C LYS A 313 -30.81 -6.01 24.28
N GLY A 314 -29.68 -5.33 24.10
CA GLY A 314 -28.96 -4.65 25.18
C GLY A 314 -28.16 -5.60 26.07
N ASP A 315 -27.82 -6.81 25.60
CA ASP A 315 -26.90 -7.70 26.32
C ASP A 315 -25.46 -7.44 25.87
N ASP A 316 -24.75 -6.65 26.66
CA ASP A 316 -23.34 -6.33 26.53
C ASP A 316 -22.48 -6.97 27.64
N SER A 317 -22.95 -8.09 28.20
CA SER A 317 -22.28 -8.78 29.31
C SER A 317 -20.93 -9.44 28.93
N LYS A 318 -20.67 -9.65 27.64
CA LYS A 318 -19.39 -10.21 27.17
C LYS A 318 -18.24 -9.21 27.41
N PRO A 319 -17.05 -9.66 27.86
CA PRO A 319 -15.89 -8.79 28.00
C PRO A 319 -15.63 -7.96 26.73
N GLY A 320 -15.46 -6.65 26.88
CA GLY A 320 -15.25 -5.72 25.76
C GLY A 320 -16.51 -5.28 25.00
N ALA A 321 -17.68 -5.90 25.22
CA ALA A 321 -18.91 -5.57 24.51
C ALA A 321 -19.44 -4.17 24.85
N ALA A 322 -19.50 -3.82 26.14
CA ALA A 322 -19.90 -2.47 26.57
C ALA A 322 -18.97 -1.39 25.98
N LEU A 323 -17.65 -1.63 26.02
CA LEU A 323 -16.66 -0.75 25.39
C LEU A 323 -16.91 -0.59 23.89
N TYR A 324 -17.23 -1.68 23.19
CA TYR A 324 -17.56 -1.64 21.77
C TYR A 324 -18.83 -0.82 21.49
N VAL A 325 -19.89 -1.03 22.27
CA VAL A 325 -21.15 -0.29 22.12
C VAL A 325 -20.94 1.20 22.33
N ASP A 326 -20.21 1.57 23.38
CA ASP A 326 -19.99 2.97 23.77
C ASP A 326 -19.08 3.73 22.81
N ASN A 327 -18.08 3.05 22.21
CA ASN A 327 -17.01 3.73 21.48
C ASN A 327 -16.99 3.43 19.97
N CYS A 328 -17.53 2.29 19.52
CA CYS A 328 -17.32 1.80 18.16
C CYS A 328 -18.63 1.59 17.37
N ALA A 329 -19.70 1.15 18.05
CA ALA A 329 -20.92 0.68 17.39
C ALA A 329 -21.68 1.77 16.62
N ALA A 330 -21.48 3.06 16.93
CA ALA A 330 -22.10 4.14 16.15
C ALA A 330 -21.66 4.12 14.67
N CYS A 331 -20.41 3.74 14.40
CA CYS A 331 -19.85 3.67 13.05
C CYS A 331 -19.81 2.23 12.51
N HIS A 332 -19.46 1.26 13.35
CA HIS A 332 -19.30 -0.15 12.93
C HIS A 332 -20.55 -1.02 13.11
N ARG A 333 -21.60 -0.47 13.75
CA ARG A 333 -22.89 -1.10 14.07
C ARG A 333 -22.78 -2.31 15.01
N THR A 334 -23.87 -2.65 15.68
CA THR A 334 -23.91 -3.82 16.58
C THR A 334 -23.76 -5.17 15.87
N ASP A 335 -24.03 -5.22 14.55
CA ASP A 335 -23.80 -6.38 13.70
C ASP A 335 -22.40 -6.39 13.04
N GLY A 336 -21.57 -5.38 13.32
CA GLY A 336 -20.18 -5.32 12.86
C GLY A 336 -20.01 -5.13 11.36
N VAL A 337 -21.08 -4.82 10.61
CA VAL A 337 -21.02 -4.69 9.14
C VAL A 337 -20.65 -3.28 8.68
N GLY A 338 -20.69 -2.30 9.58
CA GLY A 338 -20.40 -0.89 9.26
C GLY A 338 -21.34 -0.30 8.20
N TYR A 339 -20.83 0.70 7.47
CA TYR A 339 -21.57 1.36 6.39
C TYR A 339 -20.74 1.34 5.12
N LYS A 340 -21.39 0.90 4.04
CA LYS A 340 -20.79 0.72 2.71
C LYS A 340 -19.90 1.90 2.30
N ARG A 341 -18.66 1.57 1.89
CA ARG A 341 -17.62 2.52 1.43
C ARG A 341 -17.27 3.64 2.42
N ALA A 342 -17.74 3.56 3.67
CA ALA A 342 -17.50 4.57 4.69
C ALA A 342 -16.79 3.99 5.92
N PHE A 343 -17.42 3.02 6.57
CA PHE A 343 -16.90 2.34 7.74
C PHE A 343 -16.84 0.84 7.41
N PRO A 344 -15.64 0.24 7.35
CA PRO A 344 -15.51 -1.12 6.87
C PRO A 344 -16.23 -2.11 7.78
N SER A 345 -16.66 -3.22 7.19
CA SER A 345 -17.09 -4.39 7.95
C SER A 345 -15.96 -4.82 8.89
N LEU A 346 -16.26 -5.04 10.15
CA LEU A 346 -15.42 -5.78 11.10
C LEU A 346 -15.73 -7.28 11.05
N LYS A 347 -16.96 -7.62 10.65
CA LYS A 347 -17.40 -9.00 10.40
C LYS A 347 -16.65 -9.58 9.20
N GLY A 348 -15.92 -10.67 9.41
CA GLY A 348 -15.20 -11.40 8.37
C GLY A 348 -14.09 -10.58 7.70
N ASN A 349 -13.60 -9.52 8.35
CA ASN A 349 -12.56 -8.67 7.80
C ASN A 349 -11.19 -9.35 7.93
N PRO A 350 -10.43 -9.54 6.83
CA PRO A 350 -9.11 -10.16 6.88
C PRO A 350 -8.14 -9.52 7.89
N VAL A 351 -8.17 -8.20 8.01
CA VAL A 351 -7.31 -7.42 8.91
C VAL A 351 -7.63 -7.69 10.38
N VAL A 352 -8.90 -7.93 10.70
CA VAL A 352 -9.33 -8.30 12.05
C VAL A 352 -8.88 -9.72 12.38
N GLN A 353 -8.69 -10.58 11.38
CA GLN A 353 -8.44 -12.00 11.56
C GLN A 353 -6.99 -12.44 11.36
N THR A 354 -6.06 -11.51 11.15
CA THR A 354 -4.62 -11.80 11.11
C THR A 354 -4.14 -12.38 12.44
N GLU A 355 -3.11 -13.22 12.36
CA GLU A 355 -2.46 -13.81 13.53
C GLU A 355 -1.90 -12.73 14.46
N ASP A 356 -1.17 -11.77 13.90
CA ASP A 356 -0.66 -10.59 14.60
C ASP A 356 -1.71 -9.46 14.57
N ALA A 357 -2.12 -9.00 15.76
CA ALA A 357 -3.12 -7.95 15.95
C ALA A 357 -2.55 -6.53 15.96
N THR A 358 -1.25 -6.34 15.72
CA THR A 358 -0.55 -5.04 15.82
C THR A 358 -1.27 -3.95 15.03
N SER A 359 -1.65 -4.19 13.78
CA SER A 359 -2.37 -3.19 12.96
C SER A 359 -3.71 -2.79 13.57
N LEU A 360 -4.48 -3.74 14.10
CA LEU A 360 -5.79 -3.46 14.70
C LEU A 360 -5.65 -2.66 16.01
N ILE A 361 -4.68 -3.03 16.85
CA ILE A 361 -4.35 -2.29 18.06
C ILE A 361 -3.90 -0.86 17.69
N HIS A 362 -3.03 -0.75 16.69
CA HIS A 362 -2.53 0.54 16.20
C HIS A 362 -3.68 1.45 15.74
N ILE A 363 -4.60 0.97 14.88
CA ILE A 363 -5.76 1.73 14.41
C ILE A 363 -6.62 2.24 15.57
N ILE A 364 -6.87 1.41 16.59
CA ILE A 364 -7.66 1.82 17.75
C ILE A 364 -6.93 2.89 18.57
N LEU A 365 -5.61 2.74 18.75
CA LEU A 365 -4.82 3.67 19.54
C LEU A 365 -4.69 5.04 18.88
N THR A 366 -4.42 5.09 17.57
CA THR A 366 -4.05 6.33 16.86
C THR A 366 -5.13 6.86 15.91
N GLY A 367 -6.18 6.07 15.66
CA GLY A 367 -7.16 6.37 14.62
C GLY A 367 -6.63 6.07 13.22
N SER A 368 -7.44 6.33 12.20
CA SER A 368 -7.03 6.20 10.80
C SER A 368 -7.84 7.13 9.92
N THR A 369 -7.23 7.70 8.88
CA THR A 369 -7.92 8.56 7.90
C THR A 369 -7.73 8.02 6.51
N THR A 370 -8.83 7.85 5.78
CA THR A 370 -8.80 7.40 4.38
C THR A 370 -8.24 8.49 3.47
N PRO A 371 -7.46 8.14 2.43
CA PRO A 371 -7.00 9.12 1.45
C PRO A 371 -8.16 9.67 0.60
N ALA A 372 -8.06 10.94 0.20
CA ALA A 372 -8.95 11.57 -0.78
C ALA A 372 -8.38 11.35 -2.19
N VAL A 373 -9.13 10.61 -3.01
CA VAL A 373 -8.69 10.19 -4.34
C VAL A 373 -9.78 10.46 -5.38
N LYS A 374 -9.44 10.41 -6.68
CA LYS A 374 -10.34 10.85 -7.77
C LYS A 374 -11.76 10.28 -7.70
N ASN A 375 -11.90 9.01 -7.31
CA ASN A 375 -13.18 8.29 -7.25
C ASN A 375 -13.71 8.09 -5.81
N ALA A 376 -13.04 8.67 -4.81
CA ALA A 376 -13.45 8.67 -3.41
C ALA A 376 -12.85 9.90 -2.69
N VAL A 377 -13.47 11.05 -2.90
CA VAL A 377 -12.91 12.37 -2.52
C VAL A 377 -13.01 12.69 -1.02
N SER A 378 -13.80 11.93 -0.26
CA SER A 378 -14.04 12.20 1.17
C SER A 378 -12.93 11.61 2.05
N ASN A 379 -12.30 12.42 2.90
CA ASN A 379 -11.46 11.94 3.99
C ASN A 379 -12.35 11.50 5.15
N LEU A 380 -12.48 10.20 5.37
CA LEU A 380 -13.20 9.64 6.50
C LEU A 380 -12.20 9.26 7.58
N THR A 381 -12.45 9.72 8.80
CA THR A 381 -11.52 9.54 9.92
C THR A 381 -12.19 8.71 11.01
N MET A 382 -11.54 7.60 11.38
CA MET A 382 -11.77 6.92 12.65
C MET A 382 -10.98 7.66 13.74
N PRO A 383 -11.63 8.13 14.83
CA PRO A 383 -10.93 8.85 15.89
C PRO A 383 -9.96 7.93 16.65
N SER A 384 -8.97 8.53 17.30
CA SER A 384 -8.08 7.81 18.21
C SER A 384 -8.79 7.50 19.53
N PHE A 385 -8.56 6.32 20.08
CA PHE A 385 -9.06 5.90 21.39
C PHE A 385 -7.95 5.68 22.41
N GLY A 386 -6.67 5.82 22.03
CA GLY A 386 -5.54 5.67 22.94
C GLY A 386 -5.62 6.58 24.17
N TRP A 387 -6.18 7.78 24.03
CA TRP A 387 -6.32 8.74 25.12
C TRP A 387 -7.47 8.41 26.09
N ARG A 388 -8.41 7.57 25.64
CA ARG A 388 -9.65 7.27 26.36
C ARG A 388 -9.65 5.89 27.01
N LEU A 389 -8.98 4.93 26.38
CA LEU A 389 -8.96 3.54 26.80
C LEU A 389 -7.56 3.14 27.28
N ASP A 390 -7.51 2.48 28.43
CA ASP A 390 -6.30 1.86 28.95
C ASP A 390 -5.92 0.58 28.17
N ASP A 391 -4.75 0.01 28.49
CA ASP A 391 -4.24 -1.16 27.77
C ASP A 391 -5.14 -2.40 27.92
N GLN A 392 -5.81 -2.57 29.07
CA GLN A 392 -6.72 -3.68 29.30
C GLN A 392 -8.03 -3.48 28.54
N GLN A 393 -8.59 -2.27 28.57
CA GLN A 393 -9.81 -1.91 27.84
C GLN A 393 -9.62 -2.05 26.33
N VAL A 394 -8.46 -1.63 25.79
CA VAL A 394 -8.12 -1.86 24.38
C VAL A 394 -8.00 -3.35 24.09
N ALA A 395 -7.33 -4.13 24.94
CA ALA A 395 -7.24 -5.58 24.76
C ALA A 395 -8.63 -6.24 24.76
N ASP A 396 -9.52 -5.84 25.67
CA ASP A 396 -10.87 -6.37 25.79
C ASP A 396 -11.72 -6.06 24.56
N VAL A 397 -11.73 -4.81 24.06
CA VAL A 397 -12.49 -4.45 22.85
C VAL A 397 -11.91 -5.09 21.59
N VAL A 398 -10.58 -5.22 21.50
CA VAL A 398 -9.92 -5.94 20.40
C VAL A 398 -10.31 -7.41 20.40
N ASN A 399 -10.28 -8.07 21.57
CA ASN A 399 -10.70 -9.46 21.71
C ASN A 399 -12.17 -9.65 21.39
N PHE A 400 -13.04 -8.73 21.83
CA PHE A 400 -14.45 -8.74 21.47
C PHE A 400 -14.65 -8.70 19.95
N ILE A 401 -14.00 -7.76 19.26
CA ILE A 401 -14.08 -7.62 17.79
C ILE A 401 -13.55 -8.89 17.08
N ARG A 402 -12.42 -9.44 17.56
CA ARG A 402 -11.73 -10.62 16.98
C ARG A 402 -12.45 -11.96 17.20
N THR A 403 -13.45 -11.98 18.07
CA THR A 403 -14.25 -13.18 18.41
C THR A 403 -15.74 -13.02 18.11
N SER A 404 -16.15 -11.87 17.58
CA SER A 404 -17.54 -11.55 17.26
C SER A 404 -17.89 -11.76 15.80
N TRP A 405 -19.18 -11.98 15.52
CA TRP A 405 -19.74 -12.09 14.17
C TRP A 405 -19.13 -13.18 13.27
N GLY A 406 -18.56 -14.22 13.89
CA GLY A 406 -17.88 -15.31 13.19
C GLY A 406 -16.37 -15.10 13.04
N ASN A 407 -15.82 -13.98 13.53
CA ASN A 407 -14.38 -13.80 13.59
C ASN A 407 -13.75 -14.80 14.56
N HIS A 408 -12.59 -15.34 14.19
CA HIS A 408 -11.84 -16.27 15.03
C HIS A 408 -10.34 -16.05 14.87
N ALA A 409 -9.77 -15.26 15.78
CA ALA A 409 -8.34 -14.95 15.78
C ALA A 409 -7.75 -15.00 17.20
N SER A 410 -6.42 -15.09 17.28
CA SER A 410 -5.69 -15.24 18.55
C SER A 410 -5.98 -14.07 19.51
N PRO A 411 -6.07 -14.34 20.83
CA PRO A 411 -6.34 -13.31 21.82
C PRO A 411 -5.16 -12.34 21.97
N VAL A 412 -5.48 -11.12 22.37
CA VAL A 412 -4.56 -10.01 22.63
C VAL A 412 -4.51 -9.75 24.13
N SER A 413 -3.31 -9.53 24.68
CA SER A 413 -3.14 -9.14 26.08
C SER A 413 -2.95 -7.62 26.23
N ALA A 414 -3.21 -7.09 27.43
CA ALA A 414 -2.86 -5.71 27.76
C ALA A 414 -1.36 -5.42 27.55
N SER A 415 -0.49 -6.43 27.74
CA SER A 415 0.94 -6.28 27.50
C SER A 415 1.28 -6.07 26.03
N ASP A 416 0.50 -6.65 25.11
CA ASP A 416 0.68 -6.44 23.68
C ASP A 416 0.25 -5.03 23.27
N VAL A 417 -0.85 -4.53 23.84
CA VAL A 417 -1.27 -3.13 23.67
C VAL A 417 -0.20 -2.17 24.21
N ALA A 418 0.33 -2.44 25.40
CA ALA A 418 1.36 -1.62 26.02
C ALA A 418 2.64 -1.54 25.18
N LYS A 419 2.99 -2.62 24.45
CA LYS A 419 4.12 -2.62 23.51
C LYS A 419 3.84 -1.67 22.34
N VAL A 420 2.70 -1.81 21.67
CA VAL A 420 2.31 -0.95 20.53
C VAL A 420 2.24 0.52 20.95
N ARG A 421 1.67 0.80 22.12
CA ARG A 421 1.53 2.17 22.65
C ARG A 421 2.88 2.86 22.92
N LYS A 422 3.90 2.10 23.33
CA LYS A 422 5.24 2.63 23.63
C LYS A 422 6.14 2.70 22.39
N ASP A 423 5.73 2.08 21.30
CA ASP A 423 6.51 2.05 20.09
C ASP A 423 6.41 3.40 19.36
N LYS A 424 7.49 4.17 19.41
CA LYS A 424 7.56 5.52 18.83
C LYS A 424 7.59 5.52 17.30
N SER A 425 7.91 4.38 16.68
CA SER A 425 7.80 4.23 15.23
C SER A 425 6.35 4.17 14.75
N ILE A 426 5.47 3.72 15.65
CA ILE A 426 4.03 3.52 15.45
C ILE A 426 3.26 4.76 15.94
N VAL A 427 3.51 5.16 17.18
CA VAL A 427 2.89 6.30 17.84
C VAL A 427 3.85 7.49 17.82
N ARG A 428 3.83 8.22 16.70
CA ARG A 428 4.72 9.37 16.49
C ARG A 428 4.39 10.60 17.34
N ASP A 429 3.14 10.72 17.80
CA ASP A 429 2.70 11.78 18.71
C ASP A 429 2.02 11.18 19.95
N GLU A 430 2.75 11.13 21.07
CA GLU A 430 2.23 10.72 22.37
C GLU A 430 1.04 11.59 22.83
N LYS A 431 0.90 12.83 22.32
CA LYS A 431 -0.28 13.66 22.61
C LYS A 431 -1.53 13.16 21.89
N ALA A 432 -1.38 12.54 20.71
CA ALA A 432 -2.49 11.96 19.95
C ALA A 432 -3.09 10.72 20.64
N THR A 433 -2.32 10.05 21.50
CA THR A 433 -2.75 8.95 22.37
C THR A 433 -3.05 9.40 23.79
N GLY A 434 -3.00 10.70 24.09
CA GLY A 434 -3.32 11.28 25.38
C GLY A 434 -2.39 10.86 26.53
N ASN A 435 -2.51 11.55 27.66
CA ASN A 435 -1.79 11.18 28.88
C ASN A 435 -2.62 10.11 29.60
N VAL A 436 -2.20 8.84 29.51
CA VAL A 436 -2.86 7.65 30.11
C VAL A 436 -2.85 7.67 31.64
N ASP A 437 -2.69 8.84 32.27
CA ASP A 437 -2.82 8.99 33.71
C ASP A 437 -4.31 8.95 34.08
N ILE A 438 -4.86 7.73 34.13
CA ILE A 438 -6.26 7.42 34.45
C ILE A 438 -6.64 8.02 35.81
N SER A 439 -5.67 8.25 36.72
CA SER A 439 -5.91 8.92 38.01
C SER A 439 -6.35 10.38 37.86
N LYS A 440 -6.13 10.99 36.69
CA LYS A 440 -6.55 12.35 36.35
C LYS A 440 -7.87 12.40 35.57
N LEU A 441 -8.43 11.25 35.16
CA LEU A 441 -9.76 11.22 34.58
C LEU A 441 -10.79 11.42 35.71
N PRO A 442 -11.83 12.26 35.51
CA PRO A 442 -12.87 12.43 36.51
C PRO A 442 -13.53 11.07 36.74
N VAL A 443 -13.40 10.55 37.95
CA VAL A 443 -14.12 9.36 38.41
C VAL A 443 -15.60 9.70 38.29
N SER A 444 -16.31 9.03 37.38
CA SER A 444 -17.77 9.11 37.32
C SER A 444 -18.31 8.69 38.68
N GLY A 445 -18.86 9.66 39.42
CA GLY A 445 -19.45 9.45 40.72
C GLY A 445 -20.59 8.44 40.68
N GLN A 446 -20.73 7.75 41.81
CA GLN A 446 -21.71 6.70 42.15
C GLN A 446 -23.16 7.02 41.76
#